data_AF-A0AA46YAR9-F1
#
_entry.id   AF-A0AA46YAR9-F1
#
_cell.length_a   1.000
_cell.length_b   1.000
_cell.length_c   1.000
_cell.angle_alpha   90.00
_cell.angle_beta   90.00
_cell.angle_gamma   90.00
#
_symmetry.space_group_name_H-M   'P 1'
#
loop_
_entity.id
_entity.type
_entity.pdbx_description
1 polymer ?
#
loop_
_entity_poly.entity_id
_entity_poly.type
_entity_poly.pdbx_seq_one_letter_code
_entity_poly.pdbx_strand_id
1 'polypeptide(L)'
;MIEPPKIVLCIPGPWPDRADLLARIVQDSGGYLFAGHVLMHMDSGQACELQYEPHDARMADAFAAAGPHWRGSADMARIGTHASVVYLIGAGGSRVRAETMMRAAAALLDAGGLGVKVESSGVAHSPADWRQLCADLSLGSAHRAYVLNITGEQVHSCGMHQFGMKDAIVAAQAASDPVALLHTFTCYLFNEAPDVRAGHTFSVAADAPRYRIQAEASSQFQPGDLFANPYGLWRLTPL
;
A
#
# COMPACT_ATOMS: atom_id res chain seq x y z
N MET A 1 16.40 14.26 -11.35
CA MET A 1 15.16 13.47 -11.49
C MET A 1 15.04 12.63 -10.23
N ILE A 2 13.91 12.65 -9.54
CA ILE A 2 13.71 11.81 -8.34
C ILE A 2 13.53 10.36 -8.83
N GLU A 3 14.28 9.41 -8.27
CA GLU A 3 14.08 7.99 -8.56
C GLU A 3 12.68 7.57 -8.07
N PRO A 4 11.88 6.89 -8.92
CA PRO A 4 10.54 6.49 -8.49
C PRO A 4 10.63 5.51 -7.31
N PRO A 5 9.78 5.67 -6.28
CA PRO A 5 9.73 4.70 -5.19
C PRO A 5 9.29 3.33 -5.72
N LYS A 6 9.57 2.28 -4.95
CA LYS A 6 9.17 0.91 -5.30
C LYS A 6 7.89 0.53 -4.56
N ILE A 7 6.97 -0.10 -5.28
CA ILE A 7 5.88 -0.88 -4.70
C ILE A 7 6.39 -2.31 -4.59
N VAL A 8 6.33 -2.85 -3.38
CA VAL A 8 6.60 -4.27 -3.13
C VAL A 8 5.38 -4.87 -2.42
N LEU A 9 4.77 -5.86 -3.07
CA LEU A 9 3.64 -6.60 -2.51
C LEU A 9 4.08 -8.04 -2.25
N CYS A 10 3.83 -8.53 -1.04
CA CYS A 10 4.09 -9.91 -0.62
C CYS A 10 2.76 -10.69 -0.58
N ILE A 11 2.71 -11.82 -1.28
CA ILE A 11 1.54 -12.68 -1.45
C ILE A 11 1.96 -14.12 -1.14
N PRO A 12 1.73 -14.63 0.07
CA PRO A 12 1.91 -16.04 0.39
C PRO A 12 0.83 -16.89 -0.30
N GLY A 13 1.17 -18.11 -0.70
CA GLY A 13 0.25 -19.00 -1.41
C GLY A 13 0.53 -20.48 -1.21
N PRO A 14 -0.38 -21.35 -1.67
CA PRO A 14 -0.29 -22.79 -1.51
C PRO A 14 0.63 -23.46 -2.54
N TRP A 15 1.28 -22.68 -3.42
CA TRP A 15 2.05 -23.21 -4.54
C TRP A 15 3.31 -23.94 -4.05
N PRO A 16 3.45 -25.27 -4.26
CA PRO A 16 4.62 -26.01 -3.80
C PRO A 16 5.89 -25.69 -4.60
N ASP A 17 5.73 -25.30 -5.86
CA ASP A 17 6.83 -24.93 -6.75
C ASP A 17 6.41 -23.89 -7.78
N ARG A 18 7.39 -23.41 -8.56
CA ARG A 18 7.17 -22.42 -9.63
C ARG A 18 6.28 -22.93 -10.76
N ALA A 19 6.26 -24.24 -11.03
CA ALA A 19 5.46 -24.82 -12.10
C ALA A 19 3.97 -24.82 -11.72
N ASP A 20 3.65 -25.15 -10.47
CA ASP A 20 2.30 -25.02 -9.94
C ASP A 20 1.82 -23.57 -9.94
N LEU A 21 2.64 -22.62 -9.46
CA LEU A 21 2.31 -21.18 -9.55
C LEU A 21 2.00 -20.77 -10.99
N LEU A 22 2.85 -21.14 -11.95
CA LEU A 22 2.64 -20.80 -13.36
C LEU A 22 1.33 -21.39 -13.89
N ALA A 23 1.03 -22.65 -13.56
CA ALA A 23 -0.22 -23.29 -13.96
C ALA A 23 -1.44 -22.54 -13.40
N ARG A 24 -1.40 -22.15 -12.12
CA ARG A 24 -2.46 -21.35 -11.48
C ARG A 24 -2.62 -19.97 -12.11
N ILE A 25 -1.52 -19.29 -12.42
CA ILE A 25 -1.59 -17.99 -13.11
C ILE A 25 -2.28 -18.16 -14.46
N VAL A 26 -1.88 -19.13 -15.28
CA VAL A 26 -2.48 -19.32 -16.60
C VAL A 26 -3.98 -19.67 -16.53
N GLN A 27 -4.38 -20.43 -15.51
CA GLN A 27 -5.77 -20.90 -15.36
C GLN A 27 -6.70 -19.84 -14.75
N ASP A 28 -6.24 -19.17 -13.70
CA ASP A 28 -7.13 -18.49 -12.76
C ASP A 28 -6.91 -16.97 -12.69
N SER A 29 -5.79 -16.43 -13.21
CA SER A 29 -5.40 -15.03 -13.00
C SER A 29 -6.17 -14.00 -13.84
N GLY A 30 -7.06 -14.44 -14.73
CA GLY A 30 -7.86 -13.52 -15.55
C GLY A 30 -7.07 -12.76 -16.62
N GLY A 31 -6.10 -13.42 -17.26
CA GLY A 31 -5.40 -12.86 -18.43
C GLY A 31 -3.96 -12.40 -18.17
N TYR A 32 -3.37 -12.79 -17.04
CA TYR A 32 -1.94 -12.58 -16.80
C TYR A 32 -1.10 -13.75 -17.32
N LEU A 33 0.07 -13.41 -17.84
CA LEU A 33 1.13 -14.33 -18.22
C LEU A 33 2.35 -14.08 -17.34
N PHE A 34 2.98 -15.15 -16.87
CA PHE A 34 4.26 -15.08 -16.17
C PHE A 34 5.36 -15.70 -17.04
N ALA A 35 6.37 -14.90 -17.39
CA ALA A 35 7.50 -15.33 -18.22
C ALA A 35 8.82 -14.78 -17.68
N GLY A 36 9.78 -15.67 -17.41
CA GLY A 36 11.05 -15.33 -16.79
C GLY A 36 10.84 -14.79 -15.37
N HIS A 37 10.86 -13.46 -15.24
CA HIS A 37 10.62 -12.72 -13.99
C HIS A 37 9.52 -11.67 -14.13
N VAL A 38 8.78 -11.68 -15.24
CA VAL A 38 7.80 -10.64 -15.55
C VAL A 38 6.40 -11.23 -15.53
N LEU A 39 5.53 -10.64 -14.72
CA LEU A 39 4.09 -10.86 -14.75
C LEU A 39 3.46 -9.74 -15.59
N MET A 40 2.74 -10.10 -16.65
CA MET A 40 2.17 -9.14 -17.60
C MET A 40 0.69 -9.43 -17.86
N HIS A 41 -0.15 -8.41 -17.80
CA HIS A 41 -1.53 -8.49 -18.24
C HIS A 41 -1.59 -8.37 -19.77
N MET A 42 -2.14 -9.38 -20.44
CA MET A 42 -2.02 -9.51 -21.90
C MET A 42 -2.73 -8.40 -22.68
N ASP A 43 -3.89 -7.93 -22.22
CA ASP A 43 -4.68 -6.95 -22.97
C ASP A 43 -4.16 -5.51 -22.79
N SER A 44 -3.69 -5.18 -21.59
CA SER A 44 -3.22 -3.81 -21.28
C SER A 44 -1.72 -3.63 -21.48
N GLY A 45 -0.96 -4.72 -21.63
CA GLY A 45 0.50 -4.71 -21.69
C GLY A 45 1.18 -4.25 -20.40
N GLN A 46 0.42 -4.08 -19.32
CA GLN A 46 0.96 -3.67 -18.03
C GLN A 46 1.73 -4.82 -17.40
N ALA A 47 2.91 -4.52 -16.90
CA ALA A 47 3.82 -5.53 -16.36
C ALA A 47 4.47 -5.08 -15.05
N CYS A 48 4.79 -6.06 -14.21
CA CYS A 48 5.62 -5.92 -13.03
C CYS A 48 6.56 -7.13 -12.91
N GLU A 49 7.58 -6.99 -12.07
CA GLU A 49 8.43 -8.11 -11.72
C GLU A 49 7.71 -9.02 -10.72
N LEU A 50 7.88 -10.33 -10.89
CA LEU A 50 7.41 -11.36 -9.98
C LEU A 50 8.61 -12.21 -9.55
N GLN A 51 8.84 -12.25 -8.24
CA GLN A 51 9.81 -13.13 -7.61
C GLN A 51 9.09 -14.22 -6.81
N TYR A 52 9.48 -15.48 -7.03
CA TYR A 52 9.01 -16.62 -6.25
C TYR A 52 10.08 -17.03 -5.26
N GLU A 53 9.69 -17.14 -4.00
CA GLU A 53 10.50 -17.58 -2.88
C GLU A 53 9.87 -18.83 -2.23
N PRO A 54 10.70 -19.74 -1.68
CA PRO A 54 10.19 -20.88 -0.91
C PRO A 54 9.48 -20.42 0.37
N HIS A 55 8.86 -21.37 1.07
CA HIS A 55 8.22 -21.15 2.37
C HIS A 55 9.08 -20.30 3.33
N ASP A 56 8.46 -19.30 3.96
CA ASP A 56 9.07 -18.47 5.00
C ASP A 56 8.22 -18.54 6.28
N ALA A 57 8.76 -19.20 7.30
CA ALA A 57 8.06 -19.42 8.58
C ALA A 57 7.63 -18.12 9.28
N ARG A 58 8.21 -16.96 8.91
CA ARG A 58 7.90 -15.65 9.51
C ARG A 58 6.62 -15.01 8.94
N MET A 59 6.04 -15.54 7.88
CA MET A 59 4.91 -14.89 7.20
C MET A 59 3.70 -14.67 8.09
N ALA A 60 3.37 -15.63 8.96
CA ALA A 60 2.23 -15.49 9.88
C ALA A 60 2.41 -14.29 10.82
N ASP A 61 3.59 -14.15 11.43
CA ASP A 61 3.91 -13.04 12.32
C ASP A 61 3.98 -11.71 11.56
N ALA A 62 4.59 -11.71 10.36
CA ALA A 62 4.69 -10.53 9.52
C ALA A 62 3.31 -9.98 9.10
N PHE A 63 2.38 -10.86 8.73
CA PHE A 63 1.01 -10.50 8.40
C PHE A 63 0.21 -10.08 9.65
N ALA A 64 0.39 -10.76 10.79
CA ALA A 64 -0.26 -10.38 12.03
C ALA A 64 0.17 -8.99 12.52
N ALA A 65 1.44 -8.62 12.33
CA ALA A 65 1.97 -7.29 12.64
C ALA A 65 1.42 -6.20 11.71
N ALA A 66 1.35 -6.48 10.40
CA ALA A 66 0.91 -5.53 9.37
C ALA A 66 -0.63 -5.46 9.21
N GLY A 67 -1.37 -6.44 9.73
CA GLY A 67 -2.81 -6.60 9.55
C GLY A 67 -3.61 -6.70 10.86
N PRO A 68 -3.43 -5.81 11.85
CA PRO A 68 -4.14 -5.92 13.13
C PRO A 68 -5.67 -5.86 12.98
N HIS A 69 -6.20 -5.23 11.92
CA HIS A 69 -7.63 -5.04 11.69
C HIS A 69 -8.40 -6.30 11.28
N TRP A 70 -7.71 -7.35 10.83
CA TRP A 70 -8.31 -8.65 10.47
C TRP A 70 -7.67 -9.82 11.23
N ARG A 71 -6.95 -9.50 12.31
CA ARG A 71 -6.34 -10.48 13.21
C ARG A 71 -7.43 -11.39 13.81
N GLY A 72 -7.13 -12.68 13.90
CA GLY A 72 -8.05 -13.69 14.43
C GLY A 72 -9.09 -14.20 13.42
N SER A 73 -9.10 -13.67 12.19
CA SER A 73 -9.91 -14.22 11.10
C SER A 73 -9.38 -15.57 10.61
N ALA A 74 -10.26 -16.35 9.95
CA ALA A 74 -9.86 -17.59 9.31
C ALA A 74 -8.82 -17.37 8.20
N ASP A 75 -8.92 -16.28 7.44
CA ASP A 75 -7.93 -15.96 6.40
C ASP A 75 -6.56 -15.64 7.00
N MET A 76 -6.50 -14.92 8.14
CA MET A 76 -5.23 -14.66 8.82
C MET A 76 -4.57 -15.96 9.27
N ALA A 77 -5.35 -16.92 9.79
CA ALA A 77 -4.83 -18.22 10.20
C ALA A 77 -4.26 -19.03 9.00
N ARG A 78 -4.86 -18.89 7.82
CA ARG A 78 -4.40 -19.56 6.59
C ARG A 78 -3.03 -19.08 6.11
N ILE A 79 -2.59 -17.86 6.46
CA ILE A 79 -1.25 -17.38 6.11
C ILE A 79 -0.17 -18.37 6.61
N GLY A 80 -0.34 -18.98 7.78
CA GLY A 80 0.60 -19.96 8.32
C GLY A 80 0.70 -21.28 7.55
N THR A 81 -0.23 -21.55 6.64
CA THR A 81 -0.28 -22.81 5.86
C THR A 81 0.28 -22.67 4.45
N HIS A 82 0.90 -21.54 4.12
CA HIS A 82 1.48 -21.28 2.80
C HIS A 82 2.66 -22.23 2.50
N ALA A 83 2.82 -22.59 1.23
CA ALA A 83 3.95 -23.39 0.75
C ALA A 83 5.06 -22.53 0.14
N SER A 84 4.72 -21.31 -0.31
CA SER A 84 5.66 -20.38 -0.93
C SER A 84 5.19 -18.94 -0.79
N VAL A 85 6.07 -18.01 -1.15
CA VAL A 85 5.81 -16.57 -1.12
C VAL A 85 6.13 -15.98 -2.49
N VAL A 86 5.23 -15.13 -2.98
CA VAL A 86 5.44 -14.35 -4.21
C VAL A 86 5.59 -12.88 -3.85
N TYR A 87 6.60 -12.24 -4.40
CA TYR A 87 6.78 -10.79 -4.35
C TYR A 87 6.49 -10.18 -5.72
N LEU A 88 5.56 -9.22 -5.76
CA LEU A 88 5.41 -8.33 -6.90
C LEU A 88 6.21 -7.06 -6.66
N ILE A 89 7.04 -6.69 -7.63
CA ILE A 89 7.91 -5.51 -7.56
C ILE A 89 7.64 -4.63 -8.77
N GLY A 90 7.35 -3.36 -8.51
CA GLY A 90 7.06 -2.40 -9.57
C GLY A 90 7.39 -0.97 -9.15
N ALA A 91 7.46 -0.07 -10.13
CA ALA A 91 7.61 1.35 -9.85
C ALA A 91 6.30 1.92 -9.28
N GLY A 92 6.39 2.67 -8.19
CA GLY A 92 5.33 3.52 -7.66
C GLY A 92 5.39 4.94 -8.23
N GLY A 93 5.00 5.90 -7.40
CA GLY A 93 5.07 7.33 -7.71
C GLY A 93 3.91 7.84 -8.57
N SER A 94 2.86 7.06 -8.78
CA SER A 94 1.64 7.50 -9.48
C SER A 94 0.45 6.60 -9.18
N ARG A 95 -0.75 7.17 -9.19
CA ARG A 95 -2.01 6.41 -9.03
C ARG A 95 -2.14 5.26 -10.03
N VAL A 96 -1.89 5.51 -11.32
CA VAL A 96 -1.99 4.48 -12.37
C VAL A 96 -1.10 3.29 -12.08
N ARG A 97 0.15 3.52 -11.66
CA ARG A 97 1.08 2.43 -11.33
C ARG A 97 0.66 1.68 -10.07
N ALA A 98 0.22 2.39 -9.03
CA ALA A 98 -0.28 1.77 -7.81
C ALA A 98 -1.49 0.86 -8.08
N GLU A 99 -2.48 1.35 -8.83
CA GLU A 99 -3.65 0.55 -9.20
C GLU A 99 -3.32 -0.64 -10.10
N THR A 100 -2.28 -0.52 -10.94
CA THR A 100 -1.77 -1.63 -11.76
C THR A 100 -1.21 -2.74 -10.87
N MET A 101 -0.41 -2.38 -9.86
CA MET A 101 0.10 -3.33 -8.88
C MET A 101 -1.03 -3.98 -8.06
N MET A 102 -2.08 -3.22 -7.73
CA MET A 102 -3.26 -3.77 -7.04
C MET A 102 -3.95 -4.86 -7.85
N ARG A 103 -4.19 -4.62 -9.14
CA ARG A 103 -4.81 -5.59 -10.04
C ARG A 103 -3.94 -6.84 -10.22
N ALA A 104 -2.63 -6.68 -10.35
CA ALA A 104 -1.71 -7.82 -10.43
C ALA A 104 -1.74 -8.68 -9.16
N ALA A 105 -1.81 -8.06 -7.97
CA ALA A 105 -1.96 -8.81 -6.72
C ALA A 105 -3.33 -9.49 -6.62
N ALA A 106 -4.42 -8.85 -7.08
CA ALA A 106 -5.74 -9.48 -7.13
C ALA A 106 -5.73 -10.74 -8.01
N ALA A 107 -5.06 -10.68 -9.16
CA ALA A 107 -4.89 -11.82 -10.05
C ALA A 107 -4.11 -12.98 -9.38
N LEU A 108 -3.12 -12.68 -8.52
CA LEU A 108 -2.44 -13.70 -7.72
C LEU A 108 -3.33 -14.26 -6.59
N LEU A 109 -4.23 -13.47 -6.02
CA LEU A 109 -5.24 -13.98 -5.08
C LEU A 109 -6.21 -14.93 -5.77
N ASP A 110 -6.58 -14.65 -7.02
CA ASP A 110 -7.42 -15.54 -7.83
C ASP A 110 -6.67 -16.83 -8.19
N ALA A 111 -5.36 -16.75 -8.41
CA ALA A 111 -4.46 -17.89 -8.53
C ALA A 111 -4.15 -18.62 -7.20
N GLY A 112 -4.84 -18.29 -6.10
CA GLY A 112 -4.76 -19.00 -4.82
C GLY A 112 -4.00 -18.29 -3.70
N GLY A 113 -3.55 -17.05 -3.90
CA GLY A 113 -2.90 -16.24 -2.87
C GLY A 113 -3.77 -16.05 -1.61
N LEU A 114 -3.11 -15.98 -0.45
CA LEU A 114 -3.76 -16.06 0.87
C LEU A 114 -3.93 -14.70 1.56
N GLY A 115 -3.34 -13.64 1.01
CA GLY A 115 -3.44 -12.27 1.48
C GLY A 115 -2.43 -11.38 0.76
N VAL A 116 -2.51 -10.07 0.96
CA VAL A 116 -1.56 -9.13 0.37
C VAL A 116 -0.97 -8.26 1.46
N LYS A 117 0.35 -8.29 1.61
CA LYS A 117 1.11 -7.36 2.45
C LYS A 117 1.83 -6.35 1.57
N VAL A 118 1.58 -5.08 1.80
CA VAL A 118 2.29 -3.97 1.18
C VAL A 118 3.57 -3.73 1.98
N GLU A 119 4.68 -4.33 1.53
CA GLU A 119 5.98 -4.22 2.19
C GLU A 119 6.48 -2.78 2.24
N SER A 120 6.09 -1.97 1.26
CA SER A 120 6.53 -0.60 1.10
C SER A 120 5.72 0.44 1.89
N SER A 121 4.76 0.02 2.69
CA SER A 121 4.07 0.89 3.66
C SER A 121 3.73 0.22 4.99
N GLY A 122 3.69 -1.12 5.04
CA GLY A 122 3.57 -1.89 6.28
C GLY A 122 2.14 -2.32 6.60
N VAL A 123 1.21 -2.29 5.64
CA VAL A 123 -0.18 -2.74 5.81
C VAL A 123 -0.41 -4.08 5.11
N ALA A 124 -1.19 -4.97 5.73
CA ALA A 124 -1.62 -6.23 5.13
C ALA A 124 -3.14 -6.39 5.13
N HIS A 125 -3.69 -6.91 4.04
CA HIS A 125 -5.11 -7.06 3.80
C HIS A 125 -5.49 -8.53 3.57
N SER A 126 -6.70 -8.90 3.98
CA SER A 126 -7.28 -10.19 3.63
C SER A 126 -7.54 -10.28 2.12
N PRO A 127 -7.71 -11.50 1.56
CA PRO A 127 -8.04 -11.65 0.14
C PRO A 127 -9.36 -10.97 -0.24
N ALA A 128 -10.37 -11.00 0.64
CA ALA A 128 -11.66 -10.37 0.39
C ALA A 128 -11.54 -8.84 0.41
N ASP A 129 -10.85 -8.28 1.40
CA ASP A 129 -10.65 -6.83 1.51
C ASP A 129 -9.87 -6.29 0.31
N TRP A 130 -8.80 -6.98 -0.12
CA TRP A 130 -8.02 -6.54 -1.27
C TRP A 130 -8.83 -6.54 -2.57
N ARG A 131 -9.66 -7.56 -2.80
CA ARG A 131 -10.56 -7.61 -3.95
C ARG A 131 -11.59 -6.49 -3.90
N GLN A 132 -12.17 -6.23 -2.73
CA GLN A 132 -13.10 -5.11 -2.55
C GLN A 132 -12.42 -3.76 -2.82
N LEU A 133 -11.19 -3.56 -2.30
CA LEU A 133 -10.39 -2.38 -2.61
C LEU A 133 -10.14 -2.27 -4.13
N CYS A 134 -9.88 -3.36 -4.85
CA CYS A 134 -9.74 -3.34 -6.30
C CYS A 134 -11.06 -2.98 -7.03
N ALA A 135 -12.20 -3.46 -6.54
CA ALA A 135 -13.51 -3.12 -7.10
C ALA A 135 -13.85 -1.62 -6.91
N ASP A 136 -13.43 -1.05 -5.78
CA ASP A 136 -13.72 0.34 -5.39
C ASP A 136 -12.69 1.37 -5.87
N LEU A 137 -11.81 1.01 -6.83
CA LEU A 137 -10.73 1.90 -7.29
C LEU A 137 -11.24 3.25 -7.80
N SER A 138 -12.41 3.27 -8.44
CA SER A 138 -13.07 4.49 -8.91
C SER A 138 -13.49 5.41 -7.75
N LEU A 139 -13.70 4.86 -6.55
CA LEU A 139 -14.02 5.57 -5.31
C LEU A 139 -12.77 5.98 -4.52
N GLY A 140 -11.58 5.78 -5.09
CA GLY A 140 -10.31 6.17 -4.48
C GLY A 140 -9.80 5.22 -3.40
N SER A 141 -10.27 3.97 -3.38
CA SER A 141 -9.87 2.93 -2.44
C SER A 141 -8.36 2.60 -2.44
N ALA A 142 -7.63 2.95 -3.50
CA ALA A 142 -6.18 2.73 -3.57
C ALA A 142 -5.46 3.40 -2.39
N HIS A 143 -5.91 4.59 -1.96
CA HIS A 143 -5.38 5.23 -0.75
C HIS A 143 -5.45 4.29 0.47
N ARG A 144 -6.62 3.68 0.72
CA ARG A 144 -6.82 2.73 1.83
C ARG A 144 -6.01 1.44 1.67
N ALA A 145 -5.68 1.05 0.44
CA ALA A 145 -4.86 -0.13 0.18
C ALA A 145 -3.39 0.09 0.58
N TYR A 146 -2.86 1.30 0.37
CA TYR A 146 -1.44 1.59 0.56
C TYR A 146 -1.10 2.43 1.79
N VAL A 147 -2.02 3.25 2.31
CA VAL A 147 -1.71 4.29 3.29
C VAL A 147 -2.18 3.89 4.67
N LEU A 148 -1.27 3.97 5.64
CA LEU A 148 -1.58 3.80 7.06
C LEU A 148 -1.06 4.99 7.88
N ASN A 149 -1.54 5.12 9.11
CA ASN A 149 -1.01 6.09 10.06
C ASN A 149 -0.21 5.38 11.15
N ILE A 150 1.03 5.80 11.35
CA ILE A 150 1.92 5.33 12.42
C ILE A 150 1.75 6.29 13.60
N THR A 151 1.41 5.74 14.77
CA THR A 151 1.10 6.51 15.98
C THR A 151 2.26 6.48 16.98
N GLY A 152 2.52 7.62 17.62
CA GLY A 152 3.50 7.81 18.69
C GLY A 152 3.34 9.20 19.31
N GLU A 153 4.43 9.85 19.71
CA GLU A 153 4.40 11.29 20.09
C GLU A 153 3.94 12.19 18.93
N GLN A 154 4.21 11.74 17.69
CA GLN A 154 3.67 12.29 16.47
C GLN A 154 2.92 11.19 15.72
N VAL A 155 1.83 11.56 15.07
CA VAL A 155 1.15 10.70 14.10
C VAL A 155 1.63 11.10 12.72
N HIS A 156 2.02 10.13 11.90
CA HIS A 156 2.37 10.37 10.51
C HIS A 156 1.75 9.33 9.58
N SER A 157 1.38 9.76 8.37
CA SER A 157 1.00 8.82 7.32
C SER A 157 2.25 8.15 6.74
N CYS A 158 2.08 6.92 6.25
CA CYS A 158 3.08 6.20 5.49
C CYS A 158 2.40 5.55 4.27
N GLY A 159 2.94 5.80 3.08
CA GLY A 159 2.49 5.18 1.83
C GLY A 159 2.08 6.16 0.73
N MET A 160 1.99 7.46 1.00
CA MET A 160 1.60 8.45 -0.03
C MET A 160 2.60 8.53 -1.20
N HIS A 161 3.86 8.13 -0.98
CA HIS A 161 4.87 8.07 -2.04
C HIS A 161 4.50 7.10 -3.16
N GLN A 162 3.66 6.09 -2.90
CA GLN A 162 3.18 5.18 -3.93
C GLN A 162 2.38 5.89 -5.03
N PHE A 163 1.78 7.03 -4.68
CA PHE A 163 1.02 7.87 -5.60
C PHE A 163 1.78 9.09 -6.12
N GLY A 164 3.05 9.25 -5.73
CA GLY A 164 3.83 10.44 -6.07
C GLY A 164 3.61 11.63 -5.14
N MET A 165 3.10 11.37 -3.92
CA MET A 165 2.64 12.40 -3.00
C MET A 165 3.46 12.42 -1.70
N LYS A 166 3.48 13.58 -1.05
CA LYS A 166 4.02 13.76 0.31
C LYS A 166 3.16 13.01 1.33
N ASP A 167 3.80 12.42 2.32
CA ASP A 167 3.13 11.97 3.54
C ASP A 167 2.75 13.18 4.41
N ALA A 168 1.98 12.98 5.48
CA ALA A 168 1.58 14.03 6.39
C ALA A 168 1.97 13.67 7.84
N ILE A 169 2.19 14.69 8.68
CA ILE A 169 2.56 14.53 10.08
C ILE A 169 1.88 15.59 10.95
N VAL A 170 1.49 15.20 12.16
CA VAL A 170 0.95 16.08 13.19
C VAL A 170 1.42 15.59 14.57
N ALA A 171 1.63 16.50 15.51
CA ALA A 171 1.86 16.12 16.91
C ALA A 171 0.61 15.43 17.47
N ALA A 172 0.75 14.37 18.27
CA ALA A 172 -0.41 13.62 18.75
C ALA A 172 -1.37 14.49 19.58
N GLN A 173 -0.82 15.42 20.36
CA GLN A 173 -1.56 16.38 21.18
C GLN A 173 -2.13 17.58 20.41
N ALA A 174 -1.80 17.74 19.12
CA ALA A 174 -2.25 18.88 18.32
C ALA A 174 -3.67 18.70 17.75
N ALA A 175 -4.26 17.52 17.85
CA ALA A 175 -5.63 17.25 17.42
C ALA A 175 -6.32 16.31 18.40
N SER A 176 -7.66 16.41 18.51
CA SER A 176 -8.44 15.44 19.29
C SER A 176 -8.41 14.04 18.67
N ASP A 177 -8.35 13.98 17.33
CA ASP A 177 -8.15 12.75 16.57
C ASP A 177 -7.12 13.00 15.45
N PRO A 178 -5.81 12.89 15.77
CA PRO A 178 -4.74 13.13 14.81
C PRO A 178 -4.74 12.09 13.66
N VAL A 179 -5.23 10.87 13.90
CA VAL A 179 -5.30 9.82 12.88
C VAL A 179 -6.39 10.17 11.86
N ALA A 180 -7.59 10.53 12.31
CA ALA A 180 -8.66 10.95 11.41
C ALA A 180 -8.30 12.23 10.64
N LEU A 181 -7.62 13.18 11.29
CA LEU A 181 -7.12 14.39 10.62
C LEU A 181 -6.20 14.05 9.44
N LEU A 182 -5.16 13.24 9.69
CA LEU A 182 -4.21 12.88 8.63
C LEU A 182 -4.82 11.99 7.56
N HIS A 183 -5.69 11.04 7.95
CA HIS A 183 -6.43 10.22 7.00
C HIS A 183 -7.28 11.10 6.07
N THR A 184 -8.07 12.02 6.63
CA THR A 184 -8.92 12.93 5.84
C THR A 184 -8.09 13.83 4.94
N PHE A 185 -7.01 14.41 5.46
CA PHE A 185 -6.13 15.27 4.67
C PHE A 185 -5.48 14.53 3.51
N THR A 186 -4.94 13.33 3.75
CA THR A 186 -4.29 12.54 2.69
C THR A 186 -5.28 11.97 1.68
N CYS A 187 -6.50 11.59 2.10
CA CYS A 187 -7.60 11.26 1.21
C CYS A 187 -7.99 12.45 0.32
N TYR A 188 -8.08 13.66 0.89
CA TYR A 188 -8.35 14.90 0.14
C TYR A 188 -7.26 15.16 -0.92
N LEU A 189 -5.98 15.03 -0.54
CA LEU A 189 -4.86 15.14 -1.50
C LEU A 189 -4.97 14.11 -2.63
N PHE A 190 -5.30 12.87 -2.30
CA PHE A 190 -5.37 11.77 -3.26
C PHE A 190 -6.56 11.88 -4.23
N ASN A 191 -7.74 12.24 -3.72
CA ASN A 191 -8.98 12.26 -4.49
C ASN A 191 -9.21 13.56 -5.26
N GLU A 192 -8.86 14.71 -4.66
CA GLU A 192 -9.19 16.01 -5.24
C GLU A 192 -8.00 16.69 -5.94
N ALA A 193 -6.78 16.16 -5.77
CA ALA A 193 -5.54 16.70 -6.33
C ALA A 193 -5.42 18.24 -6.20
N PRO A 194 -5.65 18.81 -5.00
CA PRO A 194 -5.65 20.25 -4.79
C PRO A 194 -4.24 20.87 -4.93
N ASP A 195 -4.17 22.15 -5.30
CA ASP A 195 -2.93 22.93 -5.28
C ASP A 195 -2.60 23.40 -3.84
N VAL A 196 -2.09 22.47 -3.02
CA VAL A 196 -1.67 22.74 -1.65
C VAL A 196 -0.26 23.30 -1.62
N ARG A 197 -0.08 24.41 -0.90
CA ARG A 197 1.21 25.11 -0.73
C ARG A 197 1.50 25.35 0.74
N ALA A 198 2.77 25.49 1.09
CA ALA A 198 3.16 25.88 2.44
C ALA A 198 2.52 27.23 2.82
N GLY A 199 2.00 27.31 4.04
CA GLY A 199 1.25 28.46 4.55
C GLY A 199 -0.27 28.36 4.34
N HIS A 200 -0.75 27.47 3.47
CA HIS A 200 -2.18 27.18 3.37
C HIS A 200 -2.72 26.55 4.66
N THR A 201 -4.03 26.50 4.78
CA THR A 201 -4.72 25.91 5.93
C THR A 201 -5.60 24.75 5.50
N PHE A 202 -5.75 23.76 6.36
CA PHE A 202 -6.69 22.66 6.21
C PHE A 202 -7.62 22.57 7.41
N SER A 203 -8.86 22.16 7.16
CA SER A 203 -9.79 21.73 8.19
C SER A 203 -10.65 20.60 7.65
N VAL A 204 -11.03 19.67 8.51
CA VAL A 204 -11.86 18.51 8.13
C VAL A 204 -13.33 18.88 7.86
N ALA A 205 -13.78 20.03 8.38
CA ALA A 205 -15.12 20.57 8.20
C ALA A 205 -15.11 22.10 8.40
N ALA A 206 -16.21 22.78 8.05
CA ALA A 206 -16.28 24.24 8.12
C ALA A 206 -16.11 24.81 9.54
N ASP A 207 -16.59 24.07 10.55
CA ASP A 207 -16.60 24.40 11.98
C ASP A 207 -15.54 23.66 12.80
N ALA A 208 -14.70 22.84 12.15
CA ALA A 208 -13.64 22.11 12.80
C ALA A 208 -12.37 22.96 12.99
N PRO A 209 -11.45 22.56 13.89
CA PRO A 209 -10.15 23.21 14.04
C PRO A 209 -9.40 23.34 12.72
N ARG A 210 -8.65 24.43 12.58
CA ARG A 210 -7.84 24.72 11.40
C ARG A 210 -6.37 24.46 11.68
N TYR A 211 -5.69 23.94 10.68
CA TYR A 211 -4.28 23.59 10.76
C TYR A 211 -3.51 24.31 9.65
N ARG A 212 -2.39 24.94 10.00
CA ARG A 212 -1.42 25.45 9.02
C ARG A 212 -0.63 24.29 8.44
N ILE A 213 -0.43 24.33 7.12
CA ILE A 213 0.32 23.34 6.36
C ILE A 213 1.74 23.88 6.11
N GLN A 214 2.76 23.09 6.41
CA GLN A 214 4.16 23.37 6.10
C GLN A 214 4.78 22.20 5.33
N ALA A 215 5.59 22.50 4.32
CA ALA A 215 6.34 21.48 3.59
C ALA A 215 7.69 21.24 4.25
N GLU A 216 8.06 19.98 4.44
CA GLU A 216 9.37 19.59 4.97
C GLU A 216 9.93 18.40 4.17
N ALA A 217 11.24 18.18 4.28
CA ALA A 217 11.87 16.96 3.80
C ALA A 217 11.48 15.78 4.69
N SER A 218 11.39 14.57 4.12
CA SER A 218 11.20 13.37 4.93
C SER A 218 12.54 12.88 5.46
N SER A 219 12.62 12.70 6.77
CA SER A 219 13.76 12.11 7.47
C SER A 219 13.35 10.94 8.36
N GLN A 220 12.11 10.45 8.23
CA GLN A 220 11.57 9.36 9.04
C GLN A 220 12.23 8.01 8.71
N PHE A 221 12.61 7.83 7.45
CA PHE A 221 13.25 6.63 6.93
C PHE A 221 14.48 7.00 6.10
N GLN A 222 15.47 6.12 6.07
CA GLN A 222 16.70 6.36 5.31
C GLN A 222 16.43 6.27 3.81
N PRO A 223 17.12 7.06 2.97
CA PRO A 223 17.06 6.89 1.52
C PRO A 223 17.36 5.44 1.11
N GLY A 224 16.52 4.87 0.26
CA GLY A 224 16.61 3.46 -0.18
C GLY A 224 15.75 2.49 0.64
N ASP A 225 15.26 2.90 1.81
CA ASP A 225 14.21 2.17 2.52
C ASP A 225 12.90 2.20 1.69
N LEU A 226 12.14 1.11 1.68
CA LEU A 226 10.86 1.03 0.98
C LEU A 226 9.83 2.00 1.55
N PHE A 227 9.95 2.38 2.82
CA PHE A 227 9.07 3.35 3.48
C PHE A 227 9.45 4.81 3.20
N ALA A 228 10.65 5.06 2.65
CA ALA A 228 11.14 6.41 2.45
C ALA A 228 10.30 7.16 1.41
N ASN A 229 9.78 8.33 1.81
CA ASN A 229 9.04 9.20 0.92
C ASN A 229 9.96 10.27 0.30
N PRO A 230 10.37 10.14 -0.97
CA PRO A 230 11.28 11.09 -1.61
C PRO A 230 10.61 12.43 -1.93
N TYR A 231 9.28 12.52 -1.85
CA TYR A 231 8.52 13.76 -2.09
C TYR A 231 8.47 14.64 -0.83
N GLY A 232 8.84 14.10 0.34
CA GLY A 232 8.83 14.78 1.62
C GLY A 232 7.51 14.62 2.37
N LEU A 233 7.23 15.58 3.26
CA LEU A 233 6.07 15.52 4.13
C LEU A 233 5.39 16.88 4.34
N TRP A 234 4.11 16.83 4.68
CA TRP A 234 3.27 17.94 5.09
C TRP A 234 3.13 17.93 6.61
N ARG A 235 3.66 18.95 7.29
CA ARG A 235 3.40 19.16 8.71
C ARG A 235 2.15 19.98 8.90
N LEU A 236 1.22 19.48 9.70
CA LEU A 236 0.03 20.19 10.14
C LEU A 236 0.24 20.70 11.56
N THR A 237 0.06 22.01 11.77
CA THR A 237 0.14 22.65 13.09
C THR A 237 -1.15 23.41 13.39
N PRO A 238 -1.71 23.32 14.62
CA PRO A 238 -2.91 24.08 14.98
C PRO A 238 -2.67 25.58 14.81
N LEU A 239 -3.72 26.30 14.39
CA LEU A 239 -3.76 27.76 14.40
C LEU A 239 -4.14 28.33 15.77
#